data_AF-A0A5E4AXY7-F1
#
_entry.id   AF-A0A5E4AXY7-F1
#
_cell.length_a   1.000
_cell.length_b   1.000
_cell.length_c   1.000
_cell.angle_alpha   90.00
_cell.angle_beta   90.00
_cell.angle_gamma   90.00
#
_symmetry.space_group_name_H-M   'P 1'
#
loop_
_entity.id
_entity.type
_entity.pdbx_description
1 polymer ?
#
loop_
_entity_poly.entity_id
_entity_poly.type
_entity_poly.pdbx_seq_one_letter_code
_entity_poly.pdbx_strand_id
1 'polypeptide(L)'
;MSLNPSVFLKEIEEHNSKFVETNKTTSIASENPLQNLCLASQEVLQKAQQSGRSKCLKCGGSRMFYCYTCYVPVENVPIEQIPLVKLPLKIDIIKHPNETDGKSTAIHAKLLAPEFVNIYTYPCIPEYEEKDHEVVLVFPGPQSISIKDISFHLQKRSQNKSRGQNDDLDKPSFKRKKIEDQEDYDLNDSMCKNTILKKIIFIDSTWNQTNKIFSDERLQGGHSSLRKLCLQKYSRINASAVF
;
A
#
# COMPACT_ATOMS: atom_id res chain seq x y z
N MET A 1 -1.83 59.48 0.34
CA MET A 1 -2.77 58.67 -0.47
C MET A 1 -2.44 57.21 -0.21
N SER A 2 -3.34 56.52 0.46
CA SER A 2 -3.18 55.13 0.91
C SER A 2 -4.07 54.23 0.05
N LEU A 3 -3.52 53.09 -0.37
CA LEU A 3 -4.26 51.97 -0.95
C LEU A 3 -4.04 50.75 -0.03
N ASN A 4 -5.16 50.21 0.45
CA ASN A 4 -5.29 48.92 1.13
C ASN A 4 -4.93 47.75 0.18
N PRO A 5 -4.68 46.54 0.72
CA PRO A 5 -5.79 45.57 0.74
C PRO A 5 -5.98 44.73 2.02
N SER A 6 -7.27 44.41 2.23
CA SER A 6 -7.97 43.23 2.81
C SER A 6 -7.40 42.52 4.05
N VAL A 7 -8.08 42.53 5.21
CA VAL A 7 -9.35 41.82 5.53
C VAL A 7 -9.21 40.29 5.41
N PHE A 8 -8.57 39.67 6.41
CA PHE A 8 -8.81 38.25 6.76
C PHE A 8 -8.35 37.86 8.18
N LEU A 9 -7.81 38.79 8.97
CA LEU A 9 -7.18 38.49 10.27
C LEU A 9 -7.86 39.17 11.47
N LYS A 10 -9.15 39.52 11.38
CA LYS A 10 -9.85 40.21 12.48
C LYS A 10 -11.14 39.56 12.99
N GLU A 11 -11.56 38.41 12.47
CA GLU A 11 -12.82 37.79 12.89
C GLU A 11 -12.70 36.76 14.03
N ILE A 12 -11.52 36.54 14.62
CA ILE A 12 -11.35 35.51 15.65
C ILE A 12 -11.41 36.06 17.10
N GLU A 13 -11.27 37.37 17.31
CA GLU A 13 -11.10 37.92 18.67
C GLU A 13 -12.30 38.67 19.28
N GLU A 14 -13.39 38.89 18.57
CA GLU A 14 -14.51 39.73 19.07
C GLU A 14 -15.87 39.01 19.17
N HIS A 15 -15.96 37.90 19.89
CA HIS A 15 -17.29 37.48 20.40
C HIS A 15 -17.29 36.73 21.75
N ASN A 16 -16.29 36.96 22.60
CA ASN A 16 -16.30 36.56 24.01
C ASN A 16 -16.81 37.71 24.91
N SER A 17 -18.11 38.02 24.85
CA SER A 17 -18.84 38.56 26.02
C SER A 17 -20.33 38.76 25.77
N LYS A 18 -21.11 38.26 26.73
CA LYS A 18 -22.56 38.44 26.98
C LYS A 18 -23.52 37.56 26.18
N PHE A 19 -23.98 36.48 26.81
CA PHE A 19 -25.38 36.38 27.26
C PHE A 19 -25.52 35.24 28.29
N VAL A 20 -26.21 35.52 29.39
CA VAL A 20 -26.51 34.57 30.47
C VAL A 20 -27.90 33.98 30.25
N GLU A 21 -28.01 32.69 30.60
CA GLU A 21 -29.19 31.93 31.04
C GLU A 21 -30.06 31.13 30.04
N THR A 22 -29.98 29.81 30.31
CA THR A 22 -30.99 28.76 30.20
C THR A 22 -31.44 28.31 28.80
N ASN A 23 -30.97 27.13 28.39
CA ASN A 23 -31.81 25.92 28.37
C ASN A 23 -30.97 24.67 28.07
N LYS A 24 -31.31 23.58 28.79
CA LYS A 24 -30.71 22.24 28.73
C LYS A 24 -30.18 21.86 27.35
N THR A 25 -28.86 21.74 27.21
CA THR A 25 -28.25 20.98 26.11
C THR A 25 -27.20 20.07 26.71
N THR A 26 -27.51 18.78 26.68
CA THR A 26 -26.64 17.65 27.00
C THR A 26 -25.29 17.87 26.31
N SER A 27 -24.23 18.09 27.09
CA SER A 27 -22.88 18.20 26.58
C SER A 27 -22.47 16.82 26.05
N ILE A 28 -22.63 16.59 24.75
CA ILE A 28 -21.88 15.54 24.06
C ILE A 28 -20.46 16.08 24.02
N ALA A 29 -19.66 15.71 25.02
CA ALA A 29 -18.23 15.88 24.96
C ALA A 29 -17.77 15.30 23.62
N SER A 30 -17.15 16.12 22.77
CA SER A 30 -16.54 15.63 21.54
C SER A 30 -15.34 14.78 21.95
N GLU A 31 -15.57 13.50 22.27
CA GLU A 31 -14.49 12.57 22.53
C GLU A 31 -13.60 12.55 21.29
N ASN A 32 -12.31 12.83 21.50
CA ASN A 32 -11.36 12.77 20.40
C ASN A 32 -11.26 11.28 19.99
N PRO A 33 -11.61 10.91 18.75
CA PRO A 33 -11.67 9.51 18.33
C PRO A 33 -10.30 8.81 18.39
N LEU A 34 -9.22 9.56 18.58
CA LEU A 34 -7.84 9.07 18.66
C LEU A 34 -7.27 9.09 20.08
N GLN A 35 -8.07 9.41 21.11
CA GLN A 35 -7.59 9.59 22.48
C GLN A 35 -6.90 8.34 23.09
N ASN A 36 -7.22 7.16 22.57
CA ASN A 36 -6.67 5.89 23.03
C ASN A 36 -5.48 5.39 22.17
N LEU A 37 -5.02 6.17 21.19
CA LEU A 37 -3.89 5.80 20.34
C LEU A 37 -2.59 6.42 20.87
N CYS A 38 -1.52 5.62 20.90
CA CYS A 38 -0.17 6.09 21.17
C CYS A 38 0.40 6.82 19.94
N LEU A 39 -0.10 8.04 19.68
CA LEU A 39 0.36 8.85 18.56
C LEU A 39 1.71 9.49 18.86
N ALA A 40 2.62 9.42 17.90
CA ALA A 40 3.86 10.20 17.94
C ALA A 40 3.56 11.70 17.81
N SER A 41 4.42 12.53 18.40
CA SER A 41 4.33 13.99 18.25
C SER A 41 4.42 14.40 16.77
N GLN A 42 3.59 15.37 16.37
CA GLN A 42 3.61 15.94 15.03
C GLN A 42 4.55 17.16 14.90
N GLU A 43 5.30 17.49 15.95
CA GLU A 43 6.19 18.66 15.98
C GLU A 43 7.17 18.72 14.82
N VAL A 44 7.71 17.58 14.38
CA VAL A 44 8.61 17.52 13.22
C VAL A 44 7.94 18.05 11.97
N LEU A 45 6.69 17.64 11.73
CA LEU A 45 5.93 18.07 10.56
C LEU A 45 5.61 19.56 10.65
N GLN A 46 5.22 20.05 11.83
CA GLN A 46 4.92 21.46 12.06
C GLN A 46 6.16 22.34 11.87
N LYS A 47 7.32 21.96 12.44
CA LYS A 47 8.59 22.66 12.25
C LYS A 47 9.02 22.67 10.79
N ALA A 48 8.91 21.53 10.10
CA ALA A 48 9.20 21.43 8.67
C ALA A 48 8.28 22.35 7.84
N GLN A 49 6.97 22.38 8.12
CA GLN A 49 6.02 23.28 7.45
C GLN A 49 6.36 24.77 7.68
N GLN A 50 6.71 25.15 8.91
CA GLN A 50 7.09 26.51 9.26
C GLN A 50 8.39 26.95 8.56
N SER A 51 9.37 26.05 8.46
CA SER A 51 10.62 26.31 7.74
C SER A 51 10.48 26.30 6.22
N GLY A 52 9.37 25.77 5.70
CA GLY A 52 9.09 25.67 4.27
C GLY A 52 9.87 24.56 3.57
N ARG A 53 10.03 24.71 2.25
CA ARG A 53 10.70 23.70 1.41
C ARG A 53 12.21 23.72 1.63
N SER A 54 12.82 22.55 1.75
CA SER A 54 14.27 22.37 1.86
C SER A 54 14.80 21.46 0.75
N LYS A 55 16.13 21.29 0.69
CA LYS A 55 16.81 20.58 -0.39
C LYS A 55 16.96 19.10 -0.06
N CYS A 56 16.81 18.25 -1.08
CA CYS A 56 17.17 16.85 -1.01
C CYS A 56 18.70 16.71 -1.00
N LEU A 57 19.25 15.98 -0.03
CA LEU A 57 20.68 15.74 0.11
C LEU A 57 21.29 14.90 -1.04
N LYS A 58 20.46 14.20 -1.82
CA LYS A 58 20.92 13.38 -2.96
C LYS A 58 20.88 14.11 -4.30
N CYS A 59 19.78 14.78 -4.63
CA CYS A 59 19.59 15.40 -5.95
C CYS A 59 19.48 16.93 -5.93
N GLY A 60 19.50 17.57 -4.76
CA GLY A 60 19.32 19.02 -4.62
C GLY A 60 17.90 19.53 -4.94
N GLY A 61 16.94 18.64 -5.19
CA GLY A 61 15.54 19.00 -5.44
C GLY A 61 14.90 19.66 -4.22
N SER A 62 14.17 20.76 -4.41
CA SER A 62 13.42 21.44 -3.33
C SER A 62 12.08 20.74 -3.07
N ARG A 63 11.85 20.29 -1.83
CA ARG A 63 10.65 19.53 -1.40
C ARG A 63 10.25 19.91 0.03
N MET A 64 9.04 19.54 0.44
CA MET A 64 8.54 19.89 1.79
C MET A 64 9.07 18.95 2.88
N PHE A 65 8.90 17.63 2.71
CA PHE A 65 9.22 16.65 3.77
C PHE A 65 10.18 15.55 3.32
N TYR A 66 10.08 15.13 2.06
CA TYR A 66 10.93 14.10 1.50
C TYR A 66 11.01 14.23 -0.02
N CYS A 67 12.05 13.63 -0.60
CA CYS A 67 12.27 13.60 -2.02
C CYS A 67 11.52 12.45 -2.68
N TYR A 68 10.59 12.81 -3.56
CA TYR A 68 9.77 11.83 -4.28
C TYR A 68 10.54 10.97 -5.29
N THR A 69 11.76 11.40 -5.67
CA THR A 69 12.60 10.71 -6.65
C THR A 69 13.70 9.89 -5.97
N CYS A 70 14.31 10.45 -4.92
CA CYS A 70 15.44 9.81 -4.23
C CYS A 70 15.01 8.96 -3.03
N TYR A 71 13.73 9.02 -2.66
CA TYR A 71 13.12 8.28 -1.56
C TYR A 71 13.85 8.48 -0.23
N VAL A 72 14.20 9.73 0.08
CA VAL A 72 14.86 10.12 1.33
C VAL A 72 14.22 11.39 1.90
N PRO A 73 14.25 11.58 3.22
CA PRO A 73 13.89 12.86 3.84
C PRO A 73 14.74 14.00 3.27
N VAL A 74 14.21 15.22 3.31
CA VAL A 74 14.99 16.42 2.99
C VAL A 74 15.75 16.92 4.22
N GLU A 75 16.71 17.81 4.02
CA GLU A 75 17.70 18.24 5.01
C GLU A 75 17.13 18.68 6.37
N ASN A 76 15.97 19.35 6.39
CA ASN A 76 15.33 19.84 7.61
C ASN A 76 14.45 18.80 8.33
N VAL A 77 14.37 17.56 7.83
CA VAL A 77 13.59 16.48 8.45
C VAL A 77 14.53 15.45 9.08
N PRO A 78 14.50 15.28 10.41
CA PRO A 78 15.38 14.36 11.13
C PRO A 78 15.02 12.91 10.78
N ILE A 79 16.00 12.16 10.28
CA ILE A 79 15.83 10.77 9.81
C ILE A 79 15.56 9.85 11.00
N GLU A 80 16.15 10.14 12.16
CA GLU A 80 16.10 9.33 13.38
C GLU A 80 14.69 9.28 13.99
N GLN A 81 13.83 10.26 13.65
CA GLN A 81 12.45 10.32 14.12
C GLN A 81 11.47 9.59 13.19
N ILE A 82 11.95 9.09 12.04
CA ILE A 82 11.14 8.30 11.12
C ILE A 82 11.26 6.83 11.54
N PRO A 83 10.14 6.16 11.87
CA PRO A 83 10.20 4.77 12.30
C PRO A 83 10.64 3.86 11.15
N LEU A 84 11.54 2.93 11.46
CA LEU A 84 11.95 1.87 10.54
C LEU A 84 11.15 0.60 10.80
N VAL A 85 10.39 0.17 9.79
CA VAL A 85 9.52 -1.00 9.85
C VAL A 85 10.17 -2.17 9.11
N LYS A 86 10.33 -3.29 9.82
CA LYS A 86 10.70 -4.57 9.20
C LYS A 86 9.44 -5.26 8.70
N LEU A 87 9.45 -5.68 7.44
CA LEU A 87 8.32 -6.38 6.83
C LEU A 87 8.59 -7.89 6.81
N PRO A 88 7.55 -8.72 6.95
CA PRO A 88 7.69 -10.19 6.90
C PRO A 88 8.03 -10.71 5.49
N LEU A 89 7.96 -9.86 4.46
CA LEU A 89 8.23 -10.17 3.06
C LEU A 89 8.71 -8.92 2.32
N LYS A 90 9.27 -9.10 1.11
CA LYS A 90 9.66 -8.00 0.22
C LYS A 90 8.45 -7.47 -0.56
N ILE A 91 8.44 -6.17 -0.84
CA ILE A 91 7.41 -5.51 -1.63
C ILE A 91 8.08 -4.83 -2.81
N ASP A 92 7.66 -5.16 -4.02
CA ASP A 92 8.06 -4.46 -5.22
C ASP A 92 6.87 -3.70 -5.79
N ILE A 93 7.05 -2.41 -6.07
CA ILE A 93 5.99 -1.52 -6.59
C ILE A 93 6.39 -1.07 -7.98
N ILE A 94 5.57 -1.39 -8.97
CA ILE A 94 5.77 -0.99 -10.36
C ILE A 94 4.91 0.25 -10.62
N LYS A 95 5.55 1.41 -10.69
CA LYS A 95 4.93 2.72 -10.89
C LYS A 95 4.81 3.03 -12.37
N HIS A 96 3.67 3.55 -12.82
CA HIS A 96 3.57 4.12 -14.17
C HIS A 96 4.32 5.48 -14.23
N PRO A 97 5.06 5.78 -15.31
CA PRO A 97 5.86 7.01 -15.42
C PRO A 97 5.03 8.29 -15.32
N ASN A 98 3.77 8.25 -15.77
CA ASN A 98 2.87 9.41 -15.72
C ASN A 98 2.19 9.60 -14.35
N GLU A 99 2.44 8.73 -13.37
CA GLU A 99 1.91 8.96 -12.02
C GLU A 99 2.61 10.13 -11.35
N THR A 100 1.82 10.92 -10.62
CA THR A 100 2.35 12.06 -9.88
C THR A 100 2.99 11.58 -8.57
N ASP A 101 4.32 11.69 -8.46
CA ASP A 101 5.03 11.16 -7.29
C ASP A 101 4.56 11.76 -5.97
N GLY A 102 4.17 13.05 -5.95
CA GLY A 102 3.66 13.72 -4.75
C GLY A 102 2.32 13.19 -4.22
N LYS A 103 1.66 12.27 -4.93
CA LYS A 103 0.40 11.62 -4.51
C LYS A 103 0.59 10.12 -4.21
N SER A 104 1.74 9.55 -4.54
CA SER A 104 1.99 8.12 -4.40
C SER A 104 2.27 7.74 -2.95
N THR A 105 1.52 6.76 -2.44
CA THR A 105 1.77 6.17 -1.11
C THR A 105 2.94 5.18 -1.13
N ALA A 106 3.42 4.76 -2.30
CA ALA A 106 4.57 3.88 -2.45
C ALA A 106 5.83 4.47 -1.78
N ILE A 107 5.97 5.80 -1.87
CA ILE A 107 7.12 6.52 -1.33
C ILE A 107 7.14 6.44 0.20
N HIS A 108 5.99 6.53 0.85
CA HIS A 108 5.89 6.34 2.30
C HIS A 108 6.34 4.93 2.70
N ALA A 109 5.91 3.90 1.96
CA ALA A 109 6.35 2.53 2.21
C ALA A 109 7.88 2.39 2.05
N LYS A 110 8.47 3.04 1.04
CA LYS A 110 9.94 3.05 0.85
C LYS A 110 10.69 3.80 1.95
N LEU A 111 10.14 4.90 2.46
CA LEU A 111 10.73 5.65 3.58
C LEU A 111 10.70 4.86 4.88
N LEU A 112 9.60 4.16 5.16
CA LEU A 112 9.41 3.38 6.39
C LEU A 112 10.14 2.05 6.37
N ALA A 113 10.22 1.38 5.22
CA ALA A 113 10.83 0.06 5.07
C ALA A 113 11.82 0.01 3.89
N PRO A 114 12.90 0.81 3.93
CA PRO A 114 13.80 1.01 2.80
C PRO A 114 14.49 -0.27 2.32
N GLU A 115 14.73 -1.22 3.22
CA GLU A 115 15.33 -2.51 2.90
C GLU A 115 14.34 -3.49 2.26
N PHE A 116 13.04 -3.32 2.50
CA PHE A 116 12.01 -4.31 2.12
C PHE A 116 11.15 -3.88 0.95
N VAL A 117 11.08 -2.58 0.67
CA VAL A 117 10.26 -2.03 -0.41
C VAL A 117 11.15 -1.56 -1.55
N ASN A 118 10.85 -1.91 -2.79
CA ASN A 118 11.47 -1.32 -3.98
C ASN A 118 10.41 -0.68 -4.87
N ILE A 119 10.79 0.42 -5.52
CA ILE A 119 9.92 1.12 -6.48
C ILE A 119 10.63 1.12 -7.82
N TYR A 120 9.95 0.63 -8.85
CA TYR A 120 10.43 0.61 -10.22
C TYR A 120 9.51 1.45 -11.08
N THR A 121 10.08 2.23 -11.99
CA THR A 121 9.28 3.00 -12.96
C THR A 121 9.17 2.21 -14.25
N TYR A 122 7.95 1.90 -14.68
CA TYR A 122 7.67 1.23 -15.95
C TYR A 122 8.27 2.03 -17.13
N PRO A 123 8.93 1.39 -18.11
CA PRO A 123 8.96 -0.04 -18.40
C PRO A 123 10.06 -0.84 -17.70
N CYS A 124 10.75 -0.29 -16.69
CA CYS A 124 11.73 -1.05 -15.93
C CYS A 124 11.00 -1.96 -14.91
N ILE A 125 10.97 -3.27 -15.16
CA ILE A 125 10.45 -4.29 -14.25
C ILE A 125 11.63 -5.24 -13.98
N PRO A 126 11.94 -5.55 -12.71
CA PRO A 126 13.03 -6.46 -12.38
C PRO A 126 12.73 -7.89 -12.87
N GLU A 127 13.78 -8.66 -13.10
CA GLU A 127 13.66 -10.10 -13.28
C GLU A 127 13.54 -10.75 -11.89
N TYR A 128 12.57 -11.64 -11.73
CA TYR A 128 12.33 -12.34 -10.47
C TYR A 128 13.00 -13.71 -10.53
N GLU A 129 14.13 -13.86 -9.83
CA GLU A 129 14.87 -15.13 -9.70
C GLU A 129 14.15 -16.13 -8.78
N GLU A 130 13.23 -15.63 -7.94
CA GLU A 130 12.45 -16.46 -7.03
C GLU A 130 11.54 -17.43 -7.81
N LYS A 131 11.29 -18.61 -7.23
CA LYS A 131 10.39 -19.59 -7.88
C LYS A 131 8.98 -18.99 -7.98
N ASP A 132 8.24 -19.31 -9.04
CA ASP A 132 6.87 -18.79 -9.31
C ASP A 132 5.87 -18.86 -8.13
N HIS A 133 6.13 -19.73 -7.16
CA HIS A 133 5.31 -19.93 -5.97
C HIS A 133 5.76 -19.09 -4.75
N GLU A 134 6.74 -18.21 -4.91
CA GLU A 134 7.26 -17.36 -3.83
C GLU A 134 6.96 -15.86 -4.07
N VAL A 135 6.44 -15.53 -5.26
CA VAL A 135 6.14 -14.16 -5.68
C VAL A 135 4.69 -14.05 -6.15
N VAL A 136 4.00 -13.02 -5.68
CA VAL A 136 2.59 -12.78 -5.96
C VAL A 136 2.38 -11.35 -6.43
N LEU A 137 1.63 -11.18 -7.52
CA LEU A 137 1.12 -9.90 -7.99
C LEU A 137 -0.26 -9.64 -7.37
N VAL A 138 -0.42 -8.53 -6.66
CA VAL A 138 -1.74 -8.10 -6.16
C VAL A 138 -2.47 -7.39 -7.29
N PHE A 139 -3.48 -8.05 -7.84
CA PHE A 139 -4.25 -7.47 -8.93
C PHE A 139 -5.66 -8.09 -8.99
N PRO A 140 -6.72 -7.27 -9.03
CA PRO A 140 -8.08 -7.79 -9.20
C PRO A 140 -8.26 -8.37 -10.60
N GLY A 141 -8.78 -9.59 -10.69
CA GLY A 141 -9.11 -10.17 -11.99
C GLY A 141 -9.89 -11.49 -11.90
N PRO A 142 -10.44 -11.99 -13.02
CA PRO A 142 -11.25 -13.23 -13.00
C PRO A 142 -10.49 -14.46 -12.47
N GLN A 143 -9.18 -14.48 -12.62
CA GLN A 143 -8.29 -15.56 -12.17
C GLN A 143 -7.61 -15.27 -10.82
N SER A 144 -8.00 -14.19 -10.16
CA SER A 144 -7.40 -13.80 -8.88
C SER A 144 -7.94 -14.70 -7.74
N ILE A 145 -7.06 -15.11 -6.83
CA ILE A 145 -7.38 -15.98 -5.69
C ILE A 145 -7.54 -15.18 -4.41
N SER A 146 -8.20 -15.69 -3.37
CA SER A 146 -8.28 -14.99 -2.08
C SER A 146 -6.97 -15.10 -1.30
N ILE A 147 -6.74 -14.20 -0.32
CA ILE A 147 -5.59 -14.31 0.60
C ILE A 147 -5.58 -15.65 1.34
N LYS A 148 -6.74 -16.12 1.78
CA LYS A 148 -6.89 -17.37 2.54
C LYS A 148 -6.43 -18.58 1.73
N ASP A 149 -6.62 -18.53 0.41
CA ASP A 149 -6.29 -19.64 -0.48
C ASP A 149 -4.84 -19.61 -1.01
N ILE A 150 -4.06 -18.58 -0.68
CA ILE A 150 -2.68 -18.42 -1.19
C ILE A 150 -1.88 -19.71 -0.92
N SER A 151 -1.79 -20.13 0.35
CA SER A 151 -0.96 -21.27 0.77
C SER A 151 -1.30 -22.56 0.02
N PHE A 152 -2.60 -22.86 -0.14
CA PHE A 152 -3.07 -24.02 -0.89
C PHE A 152 -2.65 -23.96 -2.36
N HIS A 153 -2.78 -22.79 -2.99
CA HIS A 153 -2.38 -22.60 -4.38
C HIS A 153 -0.85 -22.67 -4.55
N LEU A 154 -0.05 -22.15 -3.61
CA LEU A 154 1.40 -22.27 -3.66
C LEU A 154 1.85 -23.75 -3.67
N GLN A 155 1.26 -24.57 -2.80
CA GLN A 155 1.59 -26.00 -2.68
C GLN A 155 1.24 -26.81 -3.94
N LYS A 156 0.05 -26.60 -4.54
CA LYS A 156 -0.43 -27.37 -5.71
C LYS A 156 0.50 -27.32 -6.93
N ARG A 157 1.28 -26.24 -7.13
CA ARG A 157 2.23 -26.13 -8.27
C ARG A 157 3.57 -26.80 -8.01
N SER A 158 4.00 -26.88 -6.75
CA SER A 158 5.25 -27.58 -6.38
C SER A 158 5.18 -29.08 -6.74
N GLN A 159 4.00 -29.69 -6.56
CA GLN A 159 3.73 -31.09 -6.88
C GLN A 159 3.48 -31.34 -8.38
N ASN A 160 2.99 -30.35 -9.12
CA ASN A 160 2.76 -30.50 -10.56
C ASN A 160 4.04 -30.41 -11.40
N LYS A 161 5.09 -29.70 -10.93
CA LYS A 161 6.40 -29.70 -11.61
C LYS A 161 7.16 -31.03 -11.42
N SER A 162 6.86 -31.82 -10.38
CA SER A 162 7.50 -33.13 -10.14
C SER A 162 6.82 -34.33 -10.81
N ARG A 163 5.64 -34.15 -11.43
CA ARG A 163 4.93 -35.20 -12.19
C ARG A 163 5.11 -35.11 -13.70
N GLY A 164 6.04 -34.29 -14.18
CA GLY A 164 6.33 -34.10 -15.60
C GLY A 164 7.23 -35.16 -16.22
N GLN A 165 6.95 -36.45 -16.00
CA GLN A 165 7.33 -37.54 -16.87
C GLN A 165 6.36 -38.71 -16.60
N ASN A 166 5.54 -38.99 -17.62
CA ASN A 166 4.60 -40.11 -17.78
C ASN A 166 3.11 -39.86 -17.43
N ASP A 167 2.33 -40.03 -18.52
CA ASP A 167 0.94 -40.52 -18.63
C ASP A 167 -0.22 -39.51 -18.76
N ASP A 168 -0.53 -39.27 -20.04
CA ASP A 168 -1.78 -39.59 -20.77
C ASP A 168 -3.17 -39.21 -20.21
N LEU A 169 -3.83 -38.37 -21.01
CA LEU A 169 -5.26 -38.09 -21.30
C LEU A 169 -6.38 -38.11 -20.23
N ASP A 170 -7.19 -37.04 -20.32
CA ASP A 170 -8.64 -36.92 -20.07
C ASP A 170 -9.24 -37.09 -18.65
N LYS A 171 -9.45 -35.96 -17.94
CA LYS A 171 -10.70 -35.75 -17.16
C LYS A 171 -11.00 -34.28 -16.79
N PRO A 172 -12.25 -33.80 -16.90
CA PRO A 172 -12.59 -32.39 -16.73
C PRO A 172 -12.74 -31.93 -15.27
N SER A 173 -12.70 -30.61 -15.14
CA SER A 173 -12.86 -29.76 -13.95
C SER A 173 -13.96 -30.19 -12.97
N PHE A 174 -13.58 -30.37 -11.70
CA PHE A 174 -14.53 -30.52 -10.61
C PHE A 174 -15.19 -29.17 -10.26
N LYS A 175 -16.51 -29.12 -10.50
CA LYS A 175 -17.45 -28.09 -10.04
C LYS A 175 -17.35 -27.92 -8.51
N ARG A 176 -17.32 -26.67 -8.03
CA ARG A 176 -17.43 -26.30 -6.61
C ARG A 176 -18.71 -26.91 -6.02
N LYS A 177 -18.59 -27.69 -4.94
CA LYS A 177 -19.69 -27.98 -4.03
C LYS A 177 -19.64 -26.96 -2.89
N LYS A 178 -20.76 -26.27 -2.67
CA LYS A 178 -21.00 -25.40 -1.51
C LYS A 178 -20.96 -26.29 -0.26
N ILE A 179 -20.10 -26.00 0.71
CA ILE A 179 -20.14 -26.61 2.03
C ILE A 179 -20.07 -25.45 3.04
N GLU A 180 -21.10 -25.44 3.88
CA GLU A 180 -21.39 -24.50 4.95
C GLU A 180 -20.49 -24.76 6.16
N ASP A 181 -20.40 -23.75 7.02
CA ASP A 181 -19.47 -23.62 8.14
C ASP A 181 -19.43 -24.82 9.08
N GLN A 182 -18.22 -25.34 9.37
CA GLN A 182 -17.91 -25.95 10.65
C GLN A 182 -16.39 -26.00 10.88
N GLU A 183 -16.00 -25.39 11.99
CA GLU A 183 -14.65 -25.36 12.57
C GLU A 183 -14.29 -26.74 13.13
N ASP A 184 -13.11 -27.27 12.80
CA ASP A 184 -12.31 -28.07 13.73
C ASP A 184 -10.84 -28.16 13.28
N TYR A 185 -9.95 -28.19 14.26
CA TYR A 185 -8.50 -28.12 14.18
C TYR A 185 -7.87 -29.51 13.93
N ASP A 186 -6.57 -29.50 13.64
CA ASP A 186 -5.63 -30.64 13.53
C ASP A 186 -5.41 -31.28 12.16
N LEU A 187 -4.38 -30.78 11.46
CA LEU A 187 -3.63 -31.57 10.48
C LEU A 187 -2.11 -31.32 10.59
N ASN A 188 -1.49 -32.15 11.43
CA ASN A 188 -0.20 -32.83 11.23
C ASN A 188 1.03 -31.99 10.79
N ASP A 189 1.83 -31.64 11.80
CA ASP A 189 3.07 -30.85 11.83
C ASP A 189 4.32 -31.51 11.17
N SER A 190 4.18 -32.42 10.20
CA SER A 190 5.33 -33.27 9.80
C SER A 190 5.72 -33.30 8.32
N MET A 191 5.13 -32.48 7.43
CA MET A 191 5.68 -32.40 6.05
C MET A 191 5.35 -31.13 5.27
N CYS A 192 5.16 -30.00 5.95
CA CYS A 192 5.05 -28.71 5.26
C CYS A 192 6.37 -27.94 5.42
N LYS A 193 7.36 -28.25 4.57
CA LYS A 193 8.39 -27.25 4.25
C LYS A 193 7.67 -26.14 3.49
N ASN A 194 7.05 -25.25 4.24
CA ASN A 194 6.22 -24.14 3.80
C ASN A 194 6.92 -23.44 2.64
N THR A 195 6.30 -23.44 1.46
CA THR A 195 6.63 -22.45 0.43
C THR A 195 6.21 -21.09 0.97
N ILE A 196 7.11 -20.47 1.74
CA ILE A 196 6.90 -19.17 2.37
C ILE A 196 6.86 -18.14 1.24
N LEU A 197 5.77 -17.38 1.16
CA LEU A 197 5.67 -16.23 0.28
C LEU A 197 6.79 -15.25 0.62
N LYS A 198 7.68 -14.97 -0.33
CA LYS A 198 8.84 -14.10 -0.11
C LYS A 198 8.61 -12.68 -0.56
N LYS A 199 7.78 -12.50 -1.61
CA LYS A 199 7.64 -11.21 -2.27
C LYS A 199 6.22 -10.95 -2.78
N ILE A 200 5.79 -9.70 -2.66
CA ILE A 200 4.53 -9.20 -3.20
C ILE A 200 4.81 -8.04 -4.15
N ILE A 201 4.12 -8.03 -5.28
CA ILE A 201 4.19 -6.99 -6.30
C ILE A 201 2.89 -6.18 -6.30
N PHE A 202 3.00 -4.86 -6.30
CA PHE A 202 1.89 -3.93 -6.51
C PHE A 202 2.12 -3.11 -7.78
N ILE A 203 1.04 -2.65 -8.39
CA ILE A 203 1.09 -1.69 -9.49
C ILE A 203 0.56 -0.34 -8.97
N ASP A 204 1.40 0.69 -9.03
CA ASP A 204 1.03 2.06 -8.68
C ASP A 204 0.72 2.85 -9.95
N SER A 205 -0.56 2.90 -10.29
CA SER A 205 -1.07 3.63 -11.46
C SER A 205 -2.57 3.87 -11.39
N THR A 206 -3.06 4.80 -12.19
CA THR A 206 -4.49 4.92 -12.50
C THR A 206 -5.02 3.64 -13.14
N TRP A 207 -6.32 3.38 -12.94
CA TRP A 207 -6.99 2.19 -13.49
C TRP A 207 -6.79 2.02 -15.00
N ASN A 208 -6.84 3.11 -15.77
CA ASN A 208 -6.66 3.07 -17.22
C ASN A 208 -5.22 2.71 -17.63
N GLN A 209 -4.22 3.08 -16.83
CA GLN A 209 -2.81 2.82 -17.12
C GLN A 209 -2.37 1.42 -16.65
N THR A 210 -2.99 0.93 -15.57
CA THR A 210 -2.65 -0.34 -14.91
C THR A 210 -2.63 -1.53 -15.88
N ASN A 211 -3.54 -1.59 -16.84
CA ASN A 211 -3.68 -2.72 -17.78
C ASN A 211 -2.46 -2.90 -18.69
N LYS A 212 -1.74 -1.81 -19.02
CA LYS A 212 -0.50 -1.90 -19.82
C LYS A 212 0.61 -2.59 -19.02
N ILE A 213 0.77 -2.19 -17.76
CA ILE A 213 1.75 -2.80 -16.86
C ILE A 213 1.37 -4.24 -16.57
N PHE A 214 0.10 -4.48 -16.23
CA PHE A 214 -0.41 -5.81 -15.97
C PHE A 214 -0.16 -6.76 -17.14
N SER A 215 -0.40 -6.35 -18.38
CA SER A 215 -0.24 -7.20 -19.57
C SER A 215 1.22 -7.44 -19.99
N ASP A 216 2.19 -6.83 -19.30
CA ASP A 216 3.61 -7.02 -19.59
C ASP A 216 4.02 -8.49 -19.42
N GLU A 217 4.77 -9.03 -20.36
CA GLU A 217 5.17 -10.44 -20.39
C GLU A 217 6.00 -10.85 -19.17
N ARG A 218 6.77 -9.91 -18.58
CA ARG A 218 7.53 -10.14 -17.34
C ARG A 218 6.62 -10.37 -16.14
N LEU A 219 5.38 -9.86 -16.19
CA LEU A 219 4.37 -10.08 -15.15
C LEU A 219 3.39 -11.21 -15.49
N GLN A 220 3.12 -11.45 -16.78
CA GLN A 220 2.20 -12.52 -17.22
C GLN A 220 2.88 -13.89 -17.35
N GLY A 221 4.20 -13.93 -17.48
CA GLY A 221 5.00 -15.14 -17.38
C GLY A 221 5.17 -15.89 -18.69
N GLY A 222 6.14 -15.46 -19.51
CA GLY A 222 6.68 -16.27 -20.60
C GLY A 222 7.36 -17.56 -20.10
N HIS A 223 7.94 -17.55 -18.89
CA HIS A 223 8.58 -18.72 -18.25
C HIS A 223 8.30 -18.88 -16.74
N SER A 224 7.83 -17.82 -16.06
CA SER A 224 7.59 -17.77 -14.62
C SER A 224 6.25 -17.11 -14.31
N SER A 225 5.16 -17.88 -14.32
CA SER A 225 3.80 -17.37 -14.18
C SER A 225 3.51 -16.92 -12.75
N LEU A 226 3.66 -15.61 -12.48
CA LEU A 226 3.32 -14.97 -11.21
C LEU A 226 1.84 -15.18 -10.87
N ARG A 227 1.55 -15.51 -9.61
CA ARG A 227 0.16 -15.67 -9.16
C ARG A 227 -0.49 -14.32 -8.90
N LYS A 228 -1.75 -14.20 -9.32
CA LYS A 228 -2.58 -13.02 -9.13
C LYS A 228 -3.38 -13.16 -7.84
N LEU A 229 -3.21 -12.24 -6.91
CA LEU A 229 -3.96 -12.18 -5.66
C LEU A 229 -5.10 -11.17 -5.77
N CYS A 230 -6.30 -11.62 -5.41
CA CYS A 230 -7.49 -10.79 -5.26
C CYS A 230 -7.52 -10.24 -3.84
N LEU A 231 -7.56 -8.92 -3.73
CA LEU A 231 -8.16 -8.30 -2.55
C LEU A 231 -9.67 -8.19 -2.84
N GLN A 232 -10.46 -8.98 -2.12
CA GLN A 232 -11.91 -9.01 -2.31
C GLN A 232 -12.49 -7.63 -1.94
N LYS A 233 -13.11 -6.97 -2.93
CA LYS A 233 -13.84 -5.69 -2.85
C LYS A 233 -13.05 -4.44 -2.42
N TYR A 234 -12.44 -3.75 -3.39
CA TYR A 234 -12.58 -2.28 -3.52
C TYR A 234 -13.66 -1.98 -4.56
N SER A 235 -14.88 -2.44 -4.32
CA SER A 235 -16.03 -1.98 -5.10
C SER A 235 -16.36 -0.55 -4.68
N ARG A 236 -15.98 0.43 -5.51
CA ARG A 236 -16.48 1.82 -5.51
C ARG A 236 -16.62 2.46 -4.12
N ILE A 237 -15.51 2.91 -3.54
CA ILE A 237 -15.59 4.10 -2.69
C ILE A 237 -15.53 5.29 -3.64
N ASN A 238 -16.72 5.83 -3.96
CA ASN A 238 -16.81 7.16 -4.57
C ASN A 238 -16.10 8.14 -3.63
N ALA A 239 -15.01 8.74 -4.10
CA ALA A 239 -14.36 9.88 -3.45
C ALA A 239 -15.20 11.15 -3.66
N SER A 240 -16.43 11.17 -3.13
CA SER A 240 -17.31 12.35 -3.15
C SER A 240 -18.07 12.56 -1.84
N ALA A 241 -17.56 12.06 -0.72
CA ALA A 241 -18.16 12.34 0.59
C ALA A 241 -17.08 12.46 1.66
N VAL A 242 -16.12 13.37 1.46
CA VAL A 242 -15.43 14.10 2.55
C VAL A 242 -14.99 15.45 1.97
N PHE A 243 -15.91 16.41 1.98
CA PHE A 243 -15.67 17.84 2.17
C PHE A 243 -16.86 18.38 2.97
#